data_AF-A0A231RS46-F1
#
_entry.id   AF-A0A231RS46-F1
#
_cell.length_a   1.000
_cell.length_b   1.000
_cell.length_c   1.000
_cell.angle_alpha   90.00
_cell.angle_beta   90.00
_cell.angle_gamma   90.00
#
_symmetry.space_group_name_H-M   'P 1'
#
loop_
_entity.id
_entity.type
_entity.pdbx_description
1 polymer ?
#
loop_
_entity_poly.entity_id
_entity_poly.type
_entity_poly.pdbx_seq_one_letter_code
_entity_poly.pdbx_strand_id
1 'polypeptide(L)' 'FIKEYPEKEESLMGLMSSYERKGYMQGLSEGKVEGKIETAARMLEEGLPVELIAKVTGLPDRDIEQLKTSR' A
#
# COMPACT_ATOMS: atom_id res chain seq x y z
N PHE A 1 -13.87 -2.32 13.09
CA PHE A 1 -13.57 -0.88 13.16
C PHE A 1 -12.27 -0.70 13.92
N ILE A 2 -11.16 -0.53 13.20
CA ILE A 2 -9.91 -0.04 13.80
C ILE A 2 -10.21 1.41 14.16
N LYS A 3 -10.23 1.70 15.47
CA LYS A 3 -10.43 3.06 15.96
C LYS A 3 -9.11 3.77 15.73
N GLU A 4 -8.96 4.39 14.56
CA GLU A 4 -7.87 5.33 14.31
C GLU A 4 -8.01 6.45 15.34
N TYR A 5 -7.00 6.57 16.20
CA TYR A 5 -6.87 7.68 17.14
C TYR A 5 -5.77 8.60 16.59
N PRO A 6 -6.09 9.43 15.57
CA PRO A 6 -5.11 10.25 14.85
C PRO A 6 -4.28 11.10 15.81
N GLU A 7 -4.89 11.62 16.89
CA GLU A 7 -4.20 12.47 17.86
C GLU A 7 -3.06 11.78 18.62
N LYS A 8 -3.15 10.47 18.84
CA LYS A 8 -2.12 9.72 19.59
C LYS A 8 -0.90 9.40 18.72
N GLU A 9 -1.14 9.10 17.46
CA GLU A 9 -0.08 8.85 16.47
C GLU A 9 0.66 10.15 16.16
N GLU A 10 -0.08 11.24 15.95
CA GLU A 10 0.49 12.56 15.69
C GLU A 10 1.31 13.07 16.90
N SER A 11 0.80 12.84 18.12
CA SER A 11 1.53 13.10 19.36
C SER A 11 2.83 12.28 19.48
N LEU A 12 2.81 11.00 19.11
CA LEU A 12 3.99 10.13 19.19
C LEU A 12 5.03 10.51 18.11
N MET A 13 4.58 10.81 16.90
CA MET A 13 5.45 11.27 15.80
C MET A 13 6.12 12.61 16.12
N GLY A 14 5.46 13.47 16.90
CA GLY A 14 6.03 14.71 17.43
C GLY A 14 7.22 14.49 18.39
N LEU A 15 7.26 13.34 19.08
CA LEU A 15 8.33 12.97 20.02
C LEU A 15 9.47 12.20 19.35
N MET A 16 9.28 11.70 18.12
CA MET A 16 10.30 10.97 17.37
C MET A 16 11.45 11.89 16.95
N SER A 17 12.66 11.34 16.94
CA SER A 17 13.82 11.98 16.29
C SER A 17 13.63 12.11 14.78
N SER A 18 14.45 12.94 14.14
CA SER A 18 14.42 13.13 12.68
C SER A 18 14.65 11.83 11.90
N TYR A 19 15.56 10.97 12.39
CA TYR A 19 15.86 9.68 11.77
C TYR A 19 14.71 8.69 11.90
N GLU A 20 14.10 8.60 13.09
CA GLU A 20 12.94 7.73 13.34
C GLU A 20 11.74 8.16 12.51
N ARG A 21 11.46 9.47 12.45
CA ARG A 21 10.37 10.01 11.63
C ARG A 21 10.54 9.68 10.15
N LYS A 22 11.78 9.81 9.64
CA LYS A 22 12.09 9.47 8.25
C LYS A 22 11.87 7.98 7.99
N GLY A 23 12.36 7.11 8.88
CA GLY A 23 12.16 5.66 8.78
C GLY A 23 10.67 5.28 8.84
N TYR A 24 9.91 5.87 9.76
CA TYR A 24 8.47 5.65 9.87
C TYR A 24 7.72 6.03 8.60
N MET A 25 7.97 7.23 8.08
CA MET A 25 7.34 7.69 6.84
C MET A 25 7.70 6.82 5.64
N GLN A 26 8.96 6.40 5.54
CA GLN A 26 9.41 5.51 4.48
C GLN A 26 8.70 4.16 4.57
N GLY A 27 8.69 3.51 5.74
CA GLY A 27 8.01 2.23 5.93
C GLY A 27 6.50 2.31 5.68
N LEU A 28 5.84 3.41 6.09
CA LEU A 28 4.42 3.64 5.80
C LEU A 28 4.15 3.76 4.29
N SER A 29 5.05 4.44 3.56
CA SER A 29 4.94 4.57 2.11
C SER A 29 5.18 3.23 1.41
N GLU A 30 6.24 2.51 1.78
CA GLU A 30 6.59 1.20 1.23
C GLU A 30 5.47 0.19 1.47
N GLY A 31 4.99 0.05 2.71
CA GLY A 31 3.92 -0.89 3.05
C GLY A 31 2.59 -0.59 2.34
N LYS A 32 2.25 0.68 2.10
CA LYS A 32 1.08 1.06 1.30
C LYS A 32 1.20 0.63 -0.16
N VAL A 33 2.41 0.67 -0.73
CA VAL A 33 2.66 0.25 -2.11
C VAL A 33 2.69 -1.28 -2.20
N GLU A 34 3.45 -1.94 -1.32
CA GLU A 34 3.54 -3.41 -1.26
C GLU A 34 2.16 -4.05 -1.07
N GLY A 35 1.35 -3.54 -0.13
CA GLY A 35 0.01 -4.06 0.11
C GLY A 35 -0.94 -3.96 -1.10
N LYS A 36 -0.80 -2.89 -1.91
CA LYS A 36 -1.56 -2.75 -3.17
C LYS A 36 -1.10 -3.77 -4.22
N ILE A 37 0.21 -3.96 -4.36
CA ILE A 37 0.80 -4.90 -5.32
C ILE A 37 0.41 -6.34 -4.96
N GLU A 38 0.55 -6.73 -3.70
CA GLU A 38 0.16 -8.08 -3.24
C GLU A 38 -1.33 -8.34 -3.46
N THR A 39 -2.17 -7.34 -3.16
CA THR A 39 -3.62 -7.46 -3.38
C THR A 39 -3.92 -7.62 -4.87
N ALA A 40 -3.32 -6.79 -5.74
CA ALA A 40 -3.50 -6.89 -7.18
C ALA A 40 -3.03 -8.24 -7.73
N ALA A 41 -1.90 -8.77 -7.25
CA ALA A 41 -1.37 -10.06 -7.65
C ALA A 41 -2.34 -11.19 -7.30
N ARG A 42 -2.85 -11.25 -6.06
CA ARG A 42 -3.85 -12.26 -5.67
C ARG A 42 -5.14 -12.14 -6.47
N MET A 43 -5.60 -10.91 -6.74
CA MET A 43 -6.79 -10.70 -7.58
C MET A 43 -6.60 -11.19 -9.02
N LEU A 44 -5.41 -11.04 -9.59
CA LEU A 44 -5.06 -11.62 -10.89
C LEU A 44 -5.06 -13.16 -10.84
N GLU A 45 -4.55 -13.76 -9.76
CA GLU A 45 -4.57 -15.21 -9.56
C GLU A 45 -5.99 -15.77 -9.47
N GLU A 46 -6.91 -15.02 -8.87
CA GLU A 46 -8.36 -15.31 -8.84
C GLU A 46 -9.07 -15.04 -10.19
N GLY A 47 -8.35 -14.60 -11.22
CA GLY A 47 -8.88 -14.37 -12.56
C GLY A 47 -9.72 -13.10 -12.72
N LEU A 48 -9.57 -12.13 -11.80
CA LEU A 48 -10.31 -10.87 -11.90
C LEU A 48 -9.79 -9.99 -13.05
N PRO A 49 -10.67 -9.22 -13.72
CA PRO A 49 -10.28 -8.38 -14.85
C PRO A 49 -9.44 -7.19 -14.39
N VAL A 50 -8.45 -6.80 -15.19
CA VAL A 50 -7.49 -5.72 -14.86
C VAL A 50 -8.16 -4.40 -14.53
N GLU A 51 -9.20 -4.03 -15.28
CA GLU A 51 -9.99 -2.81 -15.02
C GLU A 51 -10.60 -2.77 -13.61
N LEU A 52 -11.09 -3.93 -13.11
CA LEU A 52 -11.61 -4.03 -11.75
C LEU A 52 -10.49 -3.95 -10.72
N ILE A 53 -9.35 -4.60 -10.98
CA ILE A 53 -8.18 -4.58 -10.10
C ILE A 53 -7.64 -3.15 -9.98
N ALA A 54 -7.54 -2.41 -11.09
CA ALA A 54 -7.12 -1.02 -11.11
C ALA A 54 -8.06 -0.13 -10.29
N LYS A 55 -9.37 -0.31 -10.45
CA LYS A 55 -10.38 0.41 -9.67
C LYS A 55 -10.27 0.14 -8.16
N VAL A 56 -10.01 -1.10 -7.76
CA VAL A 56 -9.97 -1.50 -6.34
C VAL A 56 -8.66 -1.10 -5.67
N THR A 57 -7.52 -1.33 -6.32
CA THR A 57 -6.19 -1.10 -5.74
C THR A 57 -5.68 0.32 -5.96
N GLY A 58 -6.25 1.03 -6.95
CA GLY A 58 -5.78 2.33 -7.41
C GLY A 58 -4.41 2.28 -8.08
N LEU A 59 -3.96 1.08 -8.50
CA LEU A 59 -2.77 0.93 -9.34
C LEU A 59 -3.15 1.17 -10.82
N PRO A 60 -2.24 1.74 -11.62
CA PRO A 60 -2.49 1.89 -13.05
C PRO A 60 -2.42 0.52 -13.75
N ASP A 61 -3.22 0.36 -14.81
CA ASP A 61 -3.33 -0.88 -15.58
C ASP A 61 -1.96 -1.41 -16.03
N ARG A 62 -1.04 -0.51 -16.44
CA ARG A 62 0.34 -0.86 -16.82
C ARG A 62 1.09 -1.59 -15.71
N ASP A 63 0.93 -1.17 -14.45
CA ASP A 63 1.63 -1.79 -13.33
C ASP A 63 1.02 -3.15 -13.00
N ILE A 64 -0.31 -3.29 -13.12
CA ILE A 64 -1.02 -4.56 -12.94
C ILE A 64 -0.64 -5.56 -14.04
N GLU A 65 -0.55 -5.13 -15.29
CA GLU A 65 -0.14 -5.98 -16.42
C GLU A 65 1.31 -6.48 -16.28
N GLN A 66 2.21 -5.69 -15.68
CA GLN A 66 3.57 -6.15 -15.37
C GLN A 66 3.57 -7.32 -14.38
N LEU A 67 2.62 -7.36 -13.43
CA LEU A 67 2.51 -8.46 -12.46
C LEU A 67 2.15 -9.80 -13.13
N LYS A 68 1.46 -9.80 -14.27
CA LYS A 68 1.17 -11.02 -15.05
C LYS A 68 2.42 -11.64 -15.67
N THR A 69 3.43 -10.82 -15.98
CA THR A 69 4.62 -11.25 -16.73
C THR A 69 5.67 -11.89 -15.80
N SER A 70 5.54 -11.74 -14.49
CA SER A 70 6.47 -12.28 -13.49
C SER A 70 6.19 -13.74 -13.08
N ARG A 71 5.57 -14.55 -13.95
CA ARG A 71 5.30 -15.98 -13.71
C ARG A 71 6.03 -16.88 -14.70
#